data_AF-A0A4C1WTJ9-F1
#
_entry.id   AF-A0A4C1WTJ9-F1
#
_cell.length_a   1.000
_cell.length_b   1.000
_cell.length_c   1.000
_cell.angle_alpha   90.00
_cell.angle_beta   90.00
_cell.angle_gamma   90.00
#
_symmetry.space_group_name_H-M   'P 1'
#
loop_
_entity.id
_entity.type
_entity.pdbx_description
1 polymer ?
#
loop_
_entity_poly.entity_id
_entity_poly.type
_entity_poly.pdbx_seq_one_letter_code
_entity_poly.pdbx_strand_id
1 'polypeptide(L)'
;MAHLKYLPMPSSTCPQLLLKIVTALFPRQREFIYTTQQLNPEDIPLVTKEEVMEVCNSVGNNKAPGLDGVPNIALKTSIKAAPELFFDVYNTCLKEETFPRKWKQQRLVLLPKGK
;
A
#
# COMPACT_ATOMS: atom_id res chain seq x y z
N MET A 1 -5.81 24.08 27.13
CA MET A 1 -4.82 23.29 26.37
C MET A 1 -4.47 24.07 25.11
N ALA A 2 -3.26 24.63 25.05
CA ALA A 2 -2.84 25.47 23.93
C ALA A 2 -2.51 24.59 22.72
N HIS A 3 -3.27 24.76 21.64
CA HIS A 3 -3.06 24.07 20.38
C HIS A 3 -1.79 24.65 19.72
N LEU A 4 -0.70 23.90 19.72
CA LEU A 4 0.49 24.24 18.93
C LEU A 4 0.10 24.21 17.45
N LYS A 5 -0.03 25.39 16.84
CA LYS A 5 -0.19 25.53 15.40
C LYS A 5 1.15 25.19 14.76
N TYR A 6 1.30 23.97 14.26
CA TYR A 6 2.41 23.58 13.41
C TYR A 6 2.30 24.37 12.10
N LEU A 7 3.15 25.40 11.93
CA LEU A 7 3.33 26.03 10.63
C LEU A 7 4.08 25.04 9.74
N PRO A 8 3.53 24.63 8.59
CA PRO A 8 4.23 23.72 7.71
C PRO A 8 5.46 24.45 7.18
N MET A 9 6.66 23.94 7.48
CA MET A 9 7.81 24.31 6.66
C MET A 9 7.47 23.86 5.24
N PRO A 10 7.50 24.77 4.24
CA PRO A 10 7.22 24.37 2.87
C PRO A 10 8.24 23.29 2.50
N SER A 11 7.74 22.12 2.12
CA SER A 11 8.57 21.09 1.49
C SER A 11 9.30 21.76 0.33
N SER A 12 10.63 21.67 0.27
CA SER A 12 11.37 22.26 -0.84
C SER A 12 10.78 21.79 -2.16
N THR A 13 10.30 22.71 -2.99
CA THR A 13 9.79 22.43 -4.34
C THR A 13 10.92 22.33 -5.36
N CYS A 14 12.17 22.59 -4.94
CA CYS A 14 13.35 22.49 -5.79
C CYS A 14 13.60 21.02 -6.17
N PRO A 15 13.44 20.65 -7.46
CA PRO A 15 13.56 19.25 -7.89
C PRO A 15 14.93 18.66 -7.60
N GLN A 16 16.00 19.46 -7.72
CA GLN A 16 17.36 18.99 -7.46
C GLN A 16 17.57 18.69 -5.97
N LEU A 17 17.00 19.48 -5.06
CA LEU A 17 17.11 19.23 -3.62
C LEU A 17 16.29 18.00 -3.22
N LEU A 18 15.07 17.86 -3.74
CA LEU A 18 14.24 16.68 -3.51
C LEU A 18 14.93 15.40 -3.97
N LEU A 19 15.53 15.41 -5.17
CA LEU A 19 16.27 14.26 -5.66
C LEU A 19 17.43 13.89 -4.74
N LYS A 20 18.22 14.89 -4.30
CA LYS A 20 19.33 14.66 -3.34
C LYS A 20 18.83 14.02 -2.03
N ILE A 21 17.73 14.51 -1.49
CA ILE A 21 17.12 13.97 -0.26
C ILE A 21 16.65 12.54 -0.50
N VAL A 22 15.91 12.28 -1.59
CA VAL A 22 15.38 10.95 -1.91
C VAL A 22 16.53 9.95 -2.11
N THR A 23 17.56 10.30 -2.88
CA THR A 23 18.71 9.42 -3.12
C THR A 23 19.48 9.13 -1.83
N ALA A 24 19.59 10.10 -0.91
CA ALA A 24 20.27 9.89 0.37
C ALA A 24 19.45 9.03 1.35
N LEU A 25 18.13 9.27 1.46
CA LEU A 25 17.26 8.57 2.41
C LEU A 25 16.81 7.19 1.91
N PHE A 26 16.64 7.04 0.59
CA PHE A 26 16.18 5.83 -0.08
C PHE A 26 17.20 5.41 -1.15
N PRO A 27 18.42 5.03 -0.75
CA PRO A 27 19.44 4.59 -1.69
C PRO A 27 18.96 3.36 -2.45
N ARG A 28 19.43 3.19 -3.70
CA ARG A 28 19.13 1.99 -4.49
C ARG A 28 19.61 0.76 -3.71
N GLN A 29 18.66 -0.01 -3.20
CA GLN A 29 18.98 -1.29 -2.56
C GLN A 29 19.52 -2.26 -3.60
N ARG A 30 20.41 -3.16 -3.18
CA ARG A 30 20.81 -4.30 -4.02
C ARG A 30 19.56 -5.08 -4.40
N GLU A 31 19.55 -5.65 -5.61
CA GLU A 31 18.48 -6.58 -5.97
C GLU A 31 18.42 -7.67 -4.92
N PHE A 32 17.27 -7.75 -4.25
CA PHE A 32 17.02 -8.83 -3.32
C PHE A 32 16.81 -10.08 -4.17
N ILE A 33 17.78 -11.00 -4.12
CA ILE A 33 17.58 -12.34 -4.64
C ILE A 33 16.68 -13.02 -3.62
N TYR A 34 15.38 -13.05 -3.91
CA TYR A 34 14.48 -13.92 -3.17
C TYR A 34 14.95 -15.35 -3.42
N THR A 35 15.38 -16.04 -2.36
CA THR A 35 15.57 -17.49 -2.44
C THR A 35 14.20 -18.08 -2.73
N THR A 36 14.00 -18.60 -3.94
CA THR A 36 12.80 -19.37 -4.28
C THR A 36 12.82 -20.62 -3.43
N GLN A 37 12.04 -20.62 -2.35
CA GLN A 37 11.65 -21.87 -1.70
C GLN A 37 10.64 -22.53 -2.63
N GLN A 38 10.88 -23.78 -3.02
CA GLN A 38 9.83 -24.60 -3.61
C GLN A 38 8.82 -24.90 -2.51
N LEU A 39 7.76 -24.11 -2.46
CA LEU A 39 6.55 -24.41 -1.72
C LEU A 39 5.60 -25.13 -2.67
N ASN A 40 4.90 -26.16 -2.19
CA ASN A 40 3.83 -26.72 -3.01
C ASN A 40 2.69 -25.69 -3.04
N PRO A 41 2.15 -25.34 -4.22
CA PRO A 41 1.03 -24.40 -4.30
C PRO A 41 -0.19 -24.85 -3.47
N GLU A 42 -0.38 -26.16 -3.32
CA GLU A 42 -1.42 -26.78 -2.50
C GLU A 42 -1.27 -26.50 -0.99
N ASP A 43 -0.06 -26.16 -0.54
CA ASP A 43 0.21 -25.82 0.86
C ASP A 43 -0.13 -24.35 1.17
N ILE A 44 -0.43 -23.52 0.15
CA ILE A 44 -0.79 -22.12 0.33
C ILE A 44 -2.30 -22.04 0.58
N PRO A 45 -2.74 -21.64 1.79
CA PRO A 45 -4.16 -21.51 2.07
C PRO A 45 -4.78 -20.43 1.19
N LEU A 46 -5.96 -20.74 0.64
CA LEU A 46 -6.77 -19.75 -0.07
C LEU A 46 -7.35 -18.73 0.92
N VAL A 47 -7.51 -17.50 0.44
CA VAL A 47 -8.22 -16.44 1.16
C VAL A 47 -9.68 -16.87 1.35
N THR A 48 -10.23 -16.65 2.53
CA THR A 48 -11.63 -16.86 2.89
C THR A 48 -12.45 -15.58 2.72
N LYS A 49 -13.78 -15.70 2.64
CA LYS A 49 -14.65 -14.51 2.56
C LYS A 49 -14.62 -13.72 3.87
N GLU A 50 -14.48 -14.43 4.98
CA GLU A 50 -14.37 -13.88 6.33
C GLU A 50 -13.14 -12.98 6.43
N GLU A 51 -11.97 -13.44 5.96
CA GLU A 51 -10.75 -12.64 5.92
C GLU A 51 -10.92 -11.37 5.07
N VAL A 52 -11.58 -11.46 3.90
CA VAL A 52 -11.86 -10.28 3.06
C VAL A 52 -12.68 -9.25 3.83
N MET A 53 -13.70 -9.70 4.57
CA MET A 53 -14.57 -8.83 5.35
C MET A 53 -13.87 -8.25 6.59
N GLU A 54 -13.07 -9.04 7.29
CA GLU A 54 -12.26 -8.59 8.43
C GLU A 54 -11.26 -7.51 8.01
N VAL A 55 -10.55 -7.72 6.90
CA VAL A 55 -9.63 -6.73 6.33
C VAL A 55 -10.40 -5.48 5.92
N CYS A 56 -11.52 -5.62 5.20
CA CYS A 56 -12.36 -4.49 4.83
C CYS A 56 -12.75 -3.65 6.07
N ASN A 57 -13.09 -4.28 7.18
CA ASN A 57 -13.49 -3.57 8.40
C ASN A 57 -12.31 -2.92 9.13
N SER A 58 -11.14 -3.57 9.18
CA SER A 58 -9.94 -3.06 9.86
C SER A 58 -9.24 -1.91 9.12
N VAL A 59 -9.42 -1.80 7.81
CA VAL A 59 -8.83 -0.73 7.00
C VAL A 59 -9.38 0.64 7.43
N GLY A 60 -8.47 1.54 7.85
CA GLY A 60 -8.80 2.88 8.30
C GLY A 60 -9.23 3.81 7.17
N ASN A 61 -10.28 4.60 7.39
CA ASN A 61 -10.88 5.47 6.36
C ASN A 61 -9.96 6.64 5.93
N ASN A 62 -9.13 7.14 6.85
CA ASN A 62 -8.30 8.34 6.65
C ASN A 62 -6.89 8.04 6.15
N LYS A 63 -6.67 6.89 5.50
CA LYS A 63 -5.38 6.59 4.87
C LYS A 63 -5.28 7.31 3.54
N ALA A 64 -4.05 7.70 3.18
CA ALA A 64 -3.79 8.32 1.89
C ALA A 64 -4.12 7.31 0.76
N PRO A 65 -4.82 7.74 -0.31
CA PRO A 65 -5.12 6.88 -1.43
C PRO A 65 -3.85 6.52 -2.21
N GLY A 66 -3.94 5.44 -2.97
CA GLY A 66 -2.90 5.03 -3.91
C GLY A 66 -2.78 5.99 -5.11
N LEU A 67 -2.03 5.55 -6.12
CA LEU A 67 -1.87 6.31 -7.37
C LEU A 67 -3.16 6.42 -8.19
N ASP A 68 -4.13 5.54 -7.93
CA ASP A 68 -5.47 5.55 -8.53
C ASP A 68 -6.41 6.61 -7.93
N GLY A 69 -6.05 7.20 -6.79
CA GLY A 69 -6.86 8.20 -6.10
C GLY A 69 -8.10 7.63 -5.40
N VAL A 70 -8.27 6.30 -5.32
CA VAL A 70 -9.46 5.69 -4.71
C VAL A 70 -9.34 5.74 -3.19
N PRO A 71 -10.26 6.41 -2.47
CA PRO A 71 -10.21 6.45 -1.01
C PRO A 71 -10.69 5.13 -0.40
N ASN A 72 -10.19 4.82 0.80
CA ASN A 72 -10.58 3.60 1.52
C ASN A 72 -12.08 3.50 1.79
N ILE A 73 -12.79 4.62 1.90
CA ILE A 73 -14.25 4.61 2.03
C ILE A 73 -14.91 4.00 0.79
N ALA A 74 -14.49 4.41 -0.41
CA ALA A 74 -15.02 3.86 -1.66
C ALA A 74 -14.65 2.39 -1.84
N LEU A 75 -13.40 2.02 -1.49
CA LEU A 75 -12.94 0.64 -1.51
C LEU A 75 -13.80 -0.25 -0.58
N LYS A 76 -14.02 0.19 0.67
CA LYS A 76 -14.84 -0.54 1.65
C LYS A 76 -16.29 -0.68 1.19
N THR A 77 -16.87 0.38 0.62
CA THR A 77 -18.23 0.31 0.05
C THR A 77 -18.30 -0.72 -1.07
N SER A 78 -17.28 -0.77 -1.94
CA SER A 78 -17.22 -1.73 -3.04
C SER A 78 -17.07 -3.16 -2.56
N ILE A 79 -16.17 -3.42 -1.58
CA ILE A 79 -15.99 -4.75 -0.98
C ILE A 79 -17.27 -5.21 -0.29
N LYS A 80 -17.96 -4.34 0.45
CA LYS A 80 -19.23 -4.68 1.10
C LYS A 80 -20.36 -4.97 0.11
N ALA A 81 -20.36 -4.30 -1.04
CA ALA A 81 -21.37 -4.50 -2.08
C ALA A 81 -21.16 -5.79 -2.88
N ALA A 82 -19.89 -6.19 -3.10
CA ALA A 82 -19.55 -7.35 -3.91
C ALA A 82 -18.29 -8.06 -3.38
N PRO A 83 -18.34 -8.68 -2.19
CA PRO A 83 -17.16 -9.31 -1.58
C PRO A 83 -16.63 -10.48 -2.40
N GLU A 84 -17.49 -11.18 -3.14
CA GLU A 84 -17.13 -12.28 -4.05
C GLU A 84 -16.10 -11.85 -5.09
N LEU A 85 -16.25 -10.65 -5.68
CA LEU A 85 -15.33 -10.17 -6.71
C LEU A 85 -13.90 -10.03 -6.17
N PHE A 86 -13.76 -9.54 -4.93
CA PHE A 86 -12.46 -9.36 -4.31
C PHE A 86 -11.88 -10.71 -3.88
N PHE A 87 -12.69 -11.59 -3.30
CA PHE A 87 -12.32 -12.96 -2.97
C PHE A 87 -11.77 -13.71 -4.19
N ASP A 88 -12.48 -13.65 -5.32
CA ASP A 88 -12.08 -14.31 -6.56
C ASP A 88 -10.76 -13.75 -7.09
N VAL A 89 -10.62 -12.41 -7.14
CA VAL A 89 -9.37 -11.76 -7.58
C VAL A 89 -8.19 -12.17 -6.71
N TYR A 90 -8.33 -12.17 -5.38
CA TYR A 90 -7.23 -12.56 -4.49
C TYR A 90 -6.83 -14.02 -4.64
N ASN A 91 -7.82 -14.92 -4.72
CA ASN A 91 -7.55 -16.35 -4.88
C ASN A 91 -7.00 -16.69 -6.27
N THR A 92 -7.43 -16.00 -7.32
CA THR A 92 -6.80 -16.12 -8.65
C THR A 92 -5.35 -15.65 -8.61
N CYS A 93 -5.06 -14.51 -7.96
CA CYS A 93 -3.68 -14.05 -7.80
C CYS A 93 -2.79 -15.06 -7.07
N LEU A 94 -3.30 -15.73 -6.04
CA LEU A 94 -2.56 -16.78 -5.31
C LEU A 94 -2.33 -18.02 -6.18
N LYS A 95 -3.36 -18.52 -6.85
CA LYS A 95 -3.28 -19.72 -7.70
C LYS A 95 -2.35 -19.54 -8.91
N GLU A 96 -2.41 -18.36 -9.52
CA GLU A 96 -1.60 -18.03 -10.70
C GLU A 96 -0.23 -17.42 -10.34
N GLU A 97 0.08 -17.31 -9.04
CA GLU A 97 1.29 -16.67 -8.50
C GLU A 97 1.57 -15.27 -9.10
N THR A 98 0.52 -14.59 -9.55
CA THR A 98 0.63 -13.38 -10.35
C THR A 98 0.01 -12.19 -9.63
N PHE A 99 0.88 -11.24 -9.27
CA PHE A 99 0.49 -10.00 -8.61
C PHE A 99 0.72 -8.79 -9.50
N PRO A 100 -0.28 -7.90 -9.66
CA PRO A 100 -0.12 -6.70 -10.46
C PRO A 100 1.06 -5.84 -9.98
N ARG A 101 2.03 -5.57 -10.87
CA ARG A 101 3.17 -4.69 -10.57
C ARG A 101 2.71 -3.31 -10.09
N LYS A 102 1.56 -2.83 -10.58
CA LYS A 102 0.95 -1.56 -10.16
C LYS A 102 0.66 -1.50 -8.65
N TRP A 103 0.36 -2.62 -7.99
CA TRP A 103 0.12 -2.66 -6.54
C TRP A 103 1.39 -2.35 -5.73
N LYS A 104 2.57 -2.56 -6.33
CA LYS A 104 3.88 -2.23 -5.73
C LYS A 104 4.32 -0.79 -6.03
N GLN A 105 3.55 -0.04 -6.81
CA GLN A 105 3.83 1.36 -7.14
C GLN A 105 3.12 2.30 -6.16
N GLN A 106 3.85 3.29 -5.66
CA GLN A 106 3.38 4.18 -4.59
C GLN A 106 3.90 5.60 -4.82
N ARG A 107 3.17 6.60 -4.29
CA ARG A 107 3.66 7.98 -4.27
C ARG A 107 4.48 8.22 -3.02
N LEU A 108 5.78 8.47 -3.18
CA LEU A 108 6.64 8.90 -2.08
C LEU A 108 6.33 10.35 -1.70
N VAL A 109 5.94 10.57 -0.44
CA VAL A 109 5.73 11.91 0.13
C VAL A 109 6.66 12.06 1.33
N LEU A 110 7.51 13.08 1.31
CA LEU A 110 8.42 13.38 2.42
C LEU A 110 7.66 14.18 3.49
N LEU A 111 7.43 13.55 4.64
CA LEU A 111 6.83 14.20 5.79
C LEU A 111 7.92 14.60 6.79
N PRO A 112 8.02 15.89 7.18
CA PRO A 112 8.93 16.29 8.23
C PRO A 112 8.49 15.65 9.54
N LYS A 113 9.44 15.05 10.27
CA LYS A 113 9.18 14.61 11.65
C LYS A 113 8.93 15.86 12.49
N GLY A 114 7.86 15.85 13.29
CA GLY A 114 7.65 16.89 14.31
C GLY A 114 8.85 16.95 15.26
N LYS A 115 9.10 18.12 15.86
CA LYS A 115 10.05 18.24 16.97
C LYS A 115 9.53 17.49 18.19
#